data_AF-A0A3D5U5Y6-F1
#
_entry.id   AF-A0A3D5U5Y6-F1
#
_cell.length_a   1.000
_cell.length_b   1.000
_cell.length_c   1.000
_cell.angle_alpha   90.00
_cell.angle_beta   90.00
_cell.angle_gamma   90.00
#
_symmetry.space_group_name_H-M   'P 1'
#
loop_
_entity.id
_entity.type
_entity.pdbx_description
1 polymer ?
#
loop_
_entity_poly.entity_id
_entity_poly.type
_entity_poly.pdbx_seq_one_letter_code
_entity_poly.pdbx_strand_id
1 'polypeptide(L)'
;DKAGMFAVIRQNIHYSHSRLYREKQAQKAGGTFVLYWMQQAQRACHNPALDFARQTAAELRLPLHVAFVFSRDIPDAQTAHYRFMLEGIAQTGLDLKRQNIGFHIMVGNMYDCIRSIADQARVLVFDHGYLSWQRAIRDRLFDSAALSRCDVYEIDTEAVVPVHLASSREEYSAATLRRKILAQLSLWLSEKTANSEALPAAGAECTPKSEYSGSLTHSAELWNWVRRQLNMGAETGPAYLIKSGSNHALDTLKDFITHHLQDYATLRNHPNLDIQSCMSPYLHFGQISPIQIIGQICEDCNVPVEATAELIGAKAGLQGTQQSIGAFAEELIIRRELAMNFCYYNPDYESSSSLPDWARKTLNDHLSDPREEEYSLSRLELAESSDIYWNAAQLELMHTGKMHNYMRMYWGKRVLAWCPSVDEAYSILAYLNNKYELDGRDANGWAGIAWCFGKHDRPWASRPIYGMVRYMNAAGLKRKFDMKAYIDKWH
;
A
#
# COMPACT_ATOMS: atom_id res chain seq x y z
N ASP A 1 -10.37 33.48 -14.99
CA ASP A 1 -11.47 32.52 -15.04
C ASP A 1 -10.88 31.11 -15.09
N LYS A 2 -10.77 30.46 -13.92
CA LYS A 2 -10.07 29.17 -13.75
C LYS A 2 -10.93 27.98 -14.22
N ALA A 3 -12.20 28.19 -14.56
CA ALA A 3 -13.11 27.13 -14.99
C ALA A 3 -12.94 26.76 -16.48
N GLY A 4 -12.52 27.71 -17.33
CA GLY A 4 -12.33 27.47 -18.77
C GLY A 4 -11.09 26.66 -19.14
N MET A 5 -10.04 26.69 -18.30
CA MET A 5 -8.79 25.97 -18.57
C MET A 5 -8.92 24.46 -18.34
N PHE A 6 -9.86 24.02 -17.48
CA PHE A 6 -10.13 22.59 -17.23
C PHE A 6 -11.02 21.92 -18.28
N ALA A 7 -11.73 22.70 -19.12
CA ALA A 7 -12.66 22.14 -20.10
C ALA A 7 -11.98 21.77 -21.43
N VAL A 8 -10.98 22.53 -21.86
CA VAL A 8 -10.27 22.31 -23.14
C VAL A 8 -9.18 21.24 -23.03
N ILE A 9 -8.73 20.95 -21.82
CA ILE A 9 -7.69 19.96 -21.53
C ILE A 9 -8.23 18.49 -21.56
N ARG A 10 -9.55 18.29 -21.67
CA ARG A 10 -10.17 16.94 -21.67
C ARG A 10 -10.00 16.12 -22.95
N GLN A 11 -9.46 16.68 -24.03
CA GLN A 11 -9.54 16.01 -25.34
C GLN A 11 -8.29 15.23 -25.78
N ASN A 12 -7.13 15.33 -25.12
CA ASN A 12 -5.93 14.54 -25.47
C ASN A 12 -4.89 14.39 -24.32
N ILE A 13 -5.31 14.33 -23.05
CA ILE A 13 -4.35 13.97 -21.99
C ILE A 13 -4.16 12.45 -21.99
N HIS A 14 -2.91 11.99 -22.08
CA HIS A 14 -2.55 10.61 -21.78
C HIS A 14 -2.75 10.32 -20.28
N TYR A 15 -3.36 9.18 -19.94
CA TYR A 15 -3.63 8.71 -18.57
C TYR A 15 -2.55 8.98 -17.51
N SER A 16 -1.29 8.85 -17.89
CA SER A 16 -0.17 9.12 -17.00
C SER A 16 -0.05 10.60 -16.59
N HIS A 17 -0.36 11.52 -17.50
CA HIS A 17 -0.34 12.97 -17.26
C HIS A 17 -1.51 13.43 -16.38
N SER A 18 -2.66 12.75 -16.40
CA SER A 18 -3.77 13.07 -15.50
C SER A 18 -3.47 12.72 -14.04
N ARG A 19 -2.47 11.85 -13.81
CA ARG A 19 -1.96 11.42 -12.51
C ARG A 19 -0.82 12.27 -11.95
N LEU A 20 -0.46 13.36 -12.63
CA LEU A 20 0.61 14.25 -12.20
C LEU A 20 0.31 14.83 -10.80
N TYR A 21 1.22 14.59 -9.86
CA TYR A 21 1.17 15.17 -8.53
C TYR A 21 1.84 16.55 -8.51
N ARG A 22 3.08 16.63 -9.03
CA ARG A 22 3.81 17.88 -9.22
C ARG A 22 4.89 17.73 -10.28
N GLU A 23 5.33 18.86 -10.82
CA GLU A 23 6.42 18.93 -11.78
C GLU A 23 7.34 20.11 -11.50
N LYS A 24 8.59 20.01 -11.97
CA LYS A 24 9.58 21.09 -11.99
C LYS A 24 10.37 21.02 -13.28
N GLN A 25 10.41 22.13 -14.00
CA GLN A 25 11.17 22.25 -15.23
C GLN A 25 12.63 22.60 -14.93
N ALA A 26 13.55 22.09 -15.74
CA ALA A 26 14.97 22.40 -15.68
C ALA A 26 15.21 23.90 -15.96
N GLN A 27 16.16 24.49 -15.24
CA GLN A 27 16.63 25.85 -15.55
C GLN A 27 17.44 25.88 -16.84
N LYS A 28 18.16 24.79 -17.12
CA LYS A 28 18.88 24.57 -18.37
C LYS A 28 18.83 23.09 -18.73
N ALA A 29 18.06 22.76 -19.76
CA ALA A 29 17.93 21.39 -20.24
C ALA A 29 19.31 20.75 -20.51
N GLY A 30 19.57 19.61 -19.88
CA GLY A 30 20.74 18.77 -20.08
C GLY A 30 20.38 17.29 -19.94
N GLY A 31 21.36 16.40 -20.01
CA GLY A 31 21.15 14.96 -19.81
C GLY A 31 20.85 14.17 -21.08
N THR A 32 20.97 12.85 -20.98
CA THR A 32 21.01 11.93 -22.15
C THR A 32 20.06 10.74 -22.05
N PHE A 33 19.26 10.66 -20.97
CA PHE A 33 18.29 9.59 -20.76
C PHE A 33 17.11 10.06 -19.89
N VAL A 34 16.01 9.30 -19.92
CA VAL A 34 14.92 9.42 -18.95
C VAL A 34 15.16 8.39 -17.84
N LEU A 35 15.01 8.83 -16.58
CA LEU A 35 15.18 8.00 -15.40
C LEU A 35 13.87 7.90 -14.63
N TYR A 36 13.37 6.68 -14.43
CA TYR A 36 12.30 6.42 -13.47
C TYR A 36 12.90 5.86 -12.17
N TRP A 37 12.77 6.59 -11.07
CA TRP A 37 13.03 6.05 -9.74
C TRP A 37 11.77 5.31 -9.26
N MET A 38 11.83 3.98 -9.33
CA MET A 38 10.80 3.08 -8.86
C MET A 38 10.99 2.81 -7.37
N GLN A 39 9.95 2.97 -6.57
CA GLN A 39 9.95 2.63 -5.14
C GLN A 39 8.61 2.04 -4.68
N GLN A 40 7.49 2.68 -5.01
CA GLN A 40 6.15 2.28 -4.62
C GLN A 40 5.56 1.27 -5.60
N ALA A 41 5.60 1.56 -6.90
CA ALA A 41 5.03 0.70 -7.93
C ALA A 41 6.06 -0.29 -8.47
N GLN A 42 6.38 -1.33 -7.69
CA GLN A 42 7.39 -2.34 -8.04
C GLN A 42 6.85 -3.37 -9.04
N ARG A 43 6.50 -2.89 -10.23
CA ARG A 43 5.91 -3.69 -11.32
C ARG A 43 6.19 -3.04 -12.67
N ALA A 44 6.31 -3.88 -13.71
CA ALA A 44 6.56 -3.44 -15.09
C ALA A 44 5.28 -3.24 -15.92
N CYS A 45 4.11 -3.56 -15.35
CA CYS A 45 2.80 -3.47 -16.01
C CYS A 45 1.84 -2.67 -15.12
N HIS A 46 0.89 -1.95 -15.72
CA HIS A 46 -0.08 -1.10 -15.00
C HIS A 46 0.62 -0.15 -14.01
N ASN A 47 1.68 0.51 -14.48
CA ASN A 47 2.51 1.41 -13.71
C ASN A 47 2.50 2.79 -14.37
N PRO A 48 1.65 3.73 -13.90
CA PRO A 48 1.51 5.04 -14.52
C PRO A 48 2.81 5.86 -14.59
N ALA A 49 3.72 5.72 -13.62
CA ALA A 49 5.00 6.43 -13.62
C ALA A 49 5.95 5.85 -14.67
N LEU A 50 5.98 4.51 -14.83
CA LEU A 50 6.72 3.86 -15.91
C LEU A 50 6.12 4.20 -17.28
N ASP A 51 4.79 4.20 -17.40
CA ASP A 51 4.10 4.57 -18.64
C ASP A 51 4.39 6.03 -19.03
N PHE A 52 4.39 6.95 -18.05
CA PHE A 52 4.82 8.34 -18.25
C PHE A 52 6.27 8.39 -18.76
N ALA A 53 7.19 7.74 -18.05
CA ALA A 53 8.61 7.76 -18.39
C ALA A 53 8.88 7.17 -19.78
N ARG A 54 8.15 6.12 -20.18
CA ARG A 54 8.24 5.51 -21.52
C ARG A 54 7.78 6.47 -22.60
N GLN A 55 6.63 7.12 -22.41
CA GLN A 55 6.13 8.11 -23.35
C GLN A 55 7.12 9.27 -23.49
N THR A 56 7.58 9.83 -22.38
CA THR A 56 8.56 10.92 -22.40
C THR A 56 9.87 10.51 -23.09
N ALA A 57 10.34 9.29 -22.87
CA ALA A 57 11.53 8.76 -23.52
C ALA A 57 11.35 8.63 -25.05
N ALA A 58 10.18 8.16 -25.50
CA ALA A 58 9.85 8.06 -26.92
C ALA A 58 9.74 9.43 -27.59
N GLU A 59 9.04 10.38 -26.97
CA GLU A 59 8.90 11.76 -27.45
C GLU A 59 10.25 12.49 -27.57
N LEU A 60 11.12 12.33 -26.57
CA LEU A 60 12.46 12.92 -26.55
C LEU A 60 13.48 12.13 -27.38
N ARG A 61 13.14 10.92 -27.84
CA ARG A 61 14.05 9.96 -28.49
C ARG A 61 15.28 9.67 -27.64
N LEU A 62 15.10 9.50 -26.33
CA LEU A 62 16.14 9.15 -25.37
C LEU A 62 15.91 7.73 -24.80
N PRO A 63 16.97 7.02 -24.38
CA PRO A 63 16.81 5.75 -23.67
C PRO A 63 16.11 5.96 -22.33
N LEU A 64 15.34 4.94 -21.91
CA LEU A 64 14.68 4.87 -20.61
C LEU A 64 15.43 3.90 -19.69
N HIS A 65 15.74 4.38 -18.49
CA HIS A 65 16.31 3.60 -17.40
C HIS A 65 15.39 3.64 -16.18
N VAL A 66 15.31 2.52 -15.47
CA VAL A 66 14.63 2.40 -14.18
C VAL A 66 15.66 2.15 -13.10
N ALA A 67 15.55 2.84 -11.97
CA ALA A 67 16.41 2.62 -10.81
C ALA A 67 15.58 2.20 -9.58
N PHE A 68 16.12 1.25 -8.82
CA PHE A 68 15.60 0.83 -7.52
C PHE A 68 16.73 0.81 -6.49
N VAL A 69 16.47 1.33 -5.28
CA VAL A 69 17.46 1.41 -4.21
C VAL A 69 16.97 0.62 -3.00
N PHE A 70 17.70 -0.44 -2.65
CA PHE A 70 17.57 -1.08 -1.34
C PHE A 70 18.23 -0.19 -0.29
N SER A 71 17.46 0.22 0.72
CA SER A 71 17.96 1.09 1.79
C SER A 71 17.69 0.48 3.15
N ARG A 72 18.49 0.86 4.15
CA ARG A 72 18.20 0.57 5.57
C ARG A 72 17.24 1.56 6.20
N ASP A 73 17.02 2.70 5.56
CA ASP A 73 16.32 3.84 6.13
C ASP A 73 14.78 3.69 6.04
N ILE A 74 14.28 2.47 5.78
CA ILE A 74 12.84 2.17 5.74
C ILE A 74 12.36 1.91 7.17
N PRO A 75 11.44 2.74 7.71
CA PRO A 75 10.97 2.61 9.08
C PRO A 75 10.43 1.20 9.39
N ASP A 76 10.87 0.65 10.52
CA ASP A 76 10.44 -0.64 11.10
C ASP A 76 10.59 -1.89 10.21
N ALA A 77 11.19 -1.77 9.02
CA ALA A 77 11.28 -2.87 8.08
C ALA A 77 12.22 -3.98 8.58
N GLN A 78 11.68 -5.20 8.72
CA GLN A 78 12.39 -6.41 9.08
C GLN A 78 12.94 -7.19 7.89
N THR A 79 13.84 -8.13 8.16
CA THR A 79 14.46 -9.02 7.16
C THR A 79 13.43 -9.71 6.25
N ALA A 80 12.31 -10.16 6.81
CA ALA A 80 11.27 -10.85 6.05
C ALA A 80 10.58 -9.94 5.01
N HIS A 81 10.43 -8.64 5.29
CA HIS A 81 9.90 -7.67 4.32
C HIS A 81 10.84 -7.49 3.13
N TYR A 82 12.14 -7.33 3.39
CA TYR A 82 13.14 -7.22 2.31
C TYR A 82 13.22 -8.50 1.48
N ARG A 83 13.11 -9.68 2.14
CA ARG A 83 13.13 -10.96 1.44
C ARG A 83 11.96 -11.07 0.46
N PHE A 84 10.75 -10.78 0.94
CA PHE A 84 9.56 -10.75 0.09
C PHE A 84 9.74 -9.74 -1.06
N MET A 85 10.01 -8.46 -0.73
CA MET A 85 10.17 -7.38 -1.71
C MET A 85 11.18 -7.74 -2.83
N LEU A 86 12.34 -8.28 -2.46
CA LEU A 86 13.44 -8.56 -3.38
C LEU A 86 13.08 -9.60 -4.44
N GLU A 87 12.34 -10.64 -4.05
CA GLU A 87 11.88 -11.66 -5.00
C GLU A 87 10.98 -11.03 -6.08
N GLY A 88 10.10 -10.11 -5.70
CA GLY A 88 9.30 -9.34 -6.66
C GLY A 88 10.11 -8.35 -7.51
N ILE A 89 11.15 -7.73 -6.94
CA ILE A 89 12.08 -6.86 -7.69
C ILE A 89 12.86 -7.65 -8.74
N ALA A 90 13.30 -8.87 -8.43
CA ALA A 90 13.97 -9.73 -9.40
C ALA A 90 13.06 -10.06 -10.59
N GLN A 91 11.80 -10.42 -10.32
CA GLN A 91 10.77 -10.63 -11.35
C GLN A 91 10.55 -9.36 -12.19
N THR A 92 10.39 -8.19 -11.55
CA THR A 92 10.20 -6.91 -12.23
C THR A 92 11.36 -6.58 -13.17
N GLY A 93 12.61 -6.84 -12.75
CA GLY A 93 13.78 -6.63 -13.61
C GLY A 93 13.81 -7.53 -14.84
N LEU A 94 13.34 -8.78 -14.73
CA LEU A 94 13.17 -9.66 -15.89
C LEU A 94 12.11 -9.13 -16.86
N ASP A 95 11.01 -8.61 -16.33
CA ASP A 95 9.91 -8.06 -17.12
C ASP A 95 10.32 -6.75 -17.83
N LEU A 96 11.03 -5.85 -17.15
CA LEU A 96 11.63 -4.64 -17.74
C LEU A 96 12.64 -4.98 -18.84
N LYS A 97 13.48 -6.00 -18.63
CA LYS A 97 14.44 -6.48 -19.65
C LYS A 97 13.73 -6.96 -20.92
N ARG A 98 12.60 -7.67 -20.80
CA ARG A 98 11.79 -8.08 -21.97
C ARG A 98 11.20 -6.88 -22.73
N GLN A 99 11.01 -5.75 -22.06
CA GLN A 99 10.57 -4.49 -22.65
C GLN A 99 11.73 -3.62 -23.18
N ASN A 100 12.98 -4.13 -23.18
CA ASN A 100 14.21 -3.40 -23.53
C ASN A 100 14.46 -2.16 -22.65
N ILE A 101 14.06 -2.22 -21.38
CA ILE A 101 14.27 -1.15 -20.41
C ILE A 101 15.45 -1.51 -19.50
N GLY A 102 16.41 -0.59 -19.36
CA GLY A 102 17.53 -0.76 -18.42
C GLY A 102 17.03 -0.73 -16.97
N PHE A 103 17.49 -1.66 -16.13
CA PHE A 103 17.11 -1.71 -14.72
C PHE A 103 18.33 -1.75 -13.80
N HIS A 104 18.44 -0.71 -12.98
CA HIS A 104 19.57 -0.48 -12.09
C HIS A 104 19.16 -0.75 -10.65
N ILE A 105 19.79 -1.75 -10.02
CA ILE A 105 19.56 -2.09 -8.62
C ILE A 105 20.76 -1.64 -7.79
N MET A 106 20.51 -0.80 -6.80
CA MET A 106 21.54 -0.21 -5.94
C MET A 106 21.25 -0.53 -4.47
N VAL A 107 22.27 -0.42 -3.62
CA VAL A 107 22.11 -0.43 -2.16
C VAL A 107 22.72 0.84 -1.56
N GLY A 108 21.98 1.52 -0.68
CA GLY A 108 22.49 2.67 0.05
C GLY A 108 21.39 3.63 0.54
N ASN A 109 21.79 4.89 0.76
CA ASN A 109 20.84 5.96 1.05
C ASN A 109 20.10 6.36 -0.25
N MET A 110 18.76 6.33 -0.23
CA MET A 110 17.94 6.57 -1.42
C MET A 110 18.24 7.93 -2.09
N TYR A 111 18.35 9.00 -1.29
CA TYR A 111 18.63 10.34 -1.82
C TYR A 111 19.98 10.37 -2.54
N ASP A 112 21.05 9.87 -1.90
CA ASP A 112 22.39 9.92 -2.48
C ASP A 112 22.53 9.03 -3.72
N CYS A 113 21.94 7.83 -3.68
CA CYS A 113 21.92 6.90 -4.80
C CYS A 113 21.24 7.53 -6.03
N ILE A 114 20.00 8.01 -5.90
CA ILE A 114 19.25 8.58 -7.02
C ILE A 114 19.87 9.89 -7.50
N ARG A 115 20.28 10.77 -6.58
CA ARG A 115 20.96 12.03 -6.94
C ARG A 115 22.23 11.78 -7.77
N SER A 116 22.97 10.70 -7.49
CA SER A 116 24.22 10.40 -8.20
C SER A 116 24.05 10.10 -9.68
N ILE A 117 22.87 9.64 -10.10
CA ILE A 117 22.54 9.34 -11.50
C ILE A 117 21.61 10.39 -12.13
N ALA A 118 20.78 11.06 -11.34
CA ALA A 118 19.78 12.02 -11.83
C ALA A 118 20.38 13.29 -12.46
N ASP A 119 21.60 13.71 -12.10
CA ASP A 119 22.28 14.86 -12.74
C ASP A 119 22.58 14.63 -14.24
N GLN A 120 22.66 13.36 -14.66
CA GLN A 120 22.87 12.97 -16.06
C GLN A 120 21.55 12.70 -16.80
N ALA A 121 20.42 12.67 -16.08
CA ALA A 121 19.10 12.45 -16.65
C ALA A 121 18.54 13.75 -17.24
N ARG A 122 17.90 13.62 -18.41
CA ARG A 122 17.11 14.70 -19.01
C ARG A 122 15.79 14.90 -18.27
N VAL A 123 15.19 13.79 -17.85
CA VAL A 123 13.95 13.75 -17.08
C VAL A 123 14.08 12.72 -15.97
N LEU A 124 13.64 13.08 -14.76
CA LEU A 124 13.51 12.21 -13.60
C LEU A 124 12.03 12.07 -13.25
N VAL A 125 11.57 10.82 -13.15
CA VAL A 125 10.20 10.48 -12.79
C VAL A 125 10.20 9.76 -11.45
N PHE A 126 9.28 10.13 -10.56
CA PHE A 126 9.00 9.48 -9.28
C PHE A 126 7.62 8.84 -9.30
N ASP A 127 7.45 7.70 -8.62
CA ASP A 127 6.13 7.32 -8.12
C ASP A 127 5.79 8.11 -6.84
N HIS A 128 4.53 8.46 -6.59
CA HIS A 128 4.11 9.21 -5.39
C HIS A 128 4.00 8.31 -4.16
N GLY A 129 4.39 8.83 -2.98
CA GLY A 129 4.21 8.15 -1.69
C GLY A 129 3.34 8.91 -0.70
N TYR A 130 2.49 8.19 0.03
CA TYR A 130 1.48 8.78 0.94
C TYR A 130 1.91 8.84 2.41
N LEU A 131 3.04 8.23 2.79
CA LEU A 131 3.57 8.34 4.15
C LEU A 131 4.54 9.52 4.26
N SER A 132 4.65 10.10 5.46
CA SER A 132 5.50 11.27 5.72
C SER A 132 6.95 11.01 5.34
N TRP A 133 7.51 9.85 5.69
CA TRP A 133 8.89 9.50 5.33
C TRP A 133 9.09 9.33 3.82
N GLN A 134 8.08 8.83 3.10
CA GLN A 134 8.10 8.66 1.65
C GLN A 134 8.10 10.02 0.94
N ARG A 135 7.26 10.96 1.41
CA ARG A 135 7.23 12.34 0.90
C ARG A 135 8.51 13.09 1.21
N ALA A 136 9.02 13.00 2.44
CA ALA A 136 10.21 13.74 2.87
C ALA A 136 11.43 13.50 1.98
N ILE A 137 11.67 12.26 1.54
CA ILE A 137 12.80 11.93 0.66
C ILE A 137 12.58 12.50 -0.75
N ARG A 138 11.34 12.42 -1.26
CA ARG A 138 10.96 12.97 -2.57
C ARG A 138 11.03 14.50 -2.57
N ASP A 139 10.57 15.16 -1.51
CA ASP A 139 10.67 16.60 -1.30
C ASP A 139 12.14 17.04 -1.33
N ARG A 140 12.99 16.33 -0.58
CA ARG A 140 14.44 16.61 -0.55
C ARG A 140 15.08 16.49 -1.94
N LEU A 141 14.70 15.48 -2.73
CA LEU A 141 15.19 15.33 -4.11
C LEU A 141 14.63 16.43 -5.03
N PHE A 142 13.32 16.66 -4.99
CA PHE A 142 12.62 17.65 -5.81
C PHE A 142 13.19 19.07 -5.63
N ASP A 143 13.50 19.44 -4.39
CA ASP A 143 14.06 20.75 -4.03
C ASP A 143 15.59 20.84 -4.23
N SER A 144 16.25 19.74 -4.58
CA SER A 144 17.71 19.71 -4.73
C SER A 144 18.18 20.61 -5.88
N ALA A 145 19.12 21.52 -5.58
CA ALA A 145 19.79 22.35 -6.59
C ALA A 145 20.61 21.54 -7.60
N ALA A 146 21.03 20.32 -7.20
CA ALA A 146 21.75 19.40 -8.07
C ALA A 146 20.90 18.92 -9.27
N LEU A 147 19.57 19.03 -9.20
CA LEU A 147 18.65 18.66 -10.29
C LEU A 147 18.26 19.85 -11.18
N SER A 148 19.01 20.96 -11.14
CA SER A 148 18.72 22.17 -11.93
C SER A 148 18.73 21.97 -13.46
N ARG A 149 19.26 20.84 -13.94
CA ARG A 149 19.36 20.48 -15.37
C ARG A 149 18.38 19.40 -15.82
N CYS A 150 17.55 18.89 -14.90
CA CYS A 150 16.65 17.78 -15.09
C CYS A 150 15.20 18.23 -14.91
N ASP A 151 14.30 17.86 -15.81
CA ASP A 151 12.87 18.01 -15.54
C ASP A 151 12.46 16.92 -14.55
N VAL A 152 11.69 17.26 -13.53
CA VAL A 152 11.29 16.33 -12.47
C VAL A 152 9.78 16.22 -12.44
N TYR A 153 9.27 14.99 -12.46
CA TYR A 153 7.85 14.67 -12.43
C TYR A 153 7.55 13.66 -11.33
N GLU A 154 6.51 13.91 -10.55
CA GLU A 154 5.99 12.94 -9.57
C GLU A 154 4.60 12.49 -10.00
N ILE A 155 4.43 11.19 -10.16
CA ILE A 155 3.23 10.58 -10.74
C ILE A 155 2.60 9.65 -9.72
N ASP A 156 1.29 9.78 -9.48
CA ASP A 156 0.57 8.87 -8.61
C ASP A 156 0.35 7.52 -9.29
N THR A 157 0.81 6.44 -8.68
CA THR A 157 0.72 5.08 -9.23
C THR A 157 -0.20 4.15 -8.47
N GLU A 158 -0.56 4.49 -7.22
CA GLU A 158 -1.10 3.51 -6.26
C GLU A 158 -2.59 3.70 -5.96
N ALA A 159 -3.13 4.91 -5.98
CA ALA A 159 -4.58 5.10 -5.89
C ALA A 159 -5.22 4.95 -7.28
N VAL A 160 -6.44 4.41 -7.34
CA VAL A 160 -7.28 4.46 -8.55
C VAL A 160 -7.60 5.92 -8.87
N VAL A 161 -8.00 6.69 -7.86
CA VAL A 161 -8.16 8.15 -7.97
C VAL A 161 -7.12 8.82 -7.09
N PRO A 162 -6.11 9.52 -7.64
CA PRO A 162 -5.08 10.19 -6.85
C PRO A 162 -5.67 11.03 -5.72
N VAL A 163 -5.15 10.87 -4.49
CA VAL A 163 -5.76 11.42 -3.26
C VAL A 163 -5.96 12.93 -3.34
N HIS A 164 -5.00 13.67 -3.91
CA HIS A 164 -5.07 15.13 -4.06
C HIS A 164 -6.12 15.58 -5.08
N LEU A 165 -6.51 14.70 -6.01
CA LEU A 165 -7.59 14.92 -6.97
C LEU A 165 -8.95 14.47 -6.41
N ALA A 166 -8.96 13.42 -5.59
CA ALA A 166 -10.17 12.91 -4.95
C ALA A 166 -10.73 13.89 -3.89
N SER A 167 -9.85 14.51 -3.09
CA SER A 167 -10.24 15.45 -2.03
C SER A 167 -9.14 16.46 -1.75
N SER A 168 -9.51 17.69 -1.37
CA SER A 168 -8.60 18.76 -0.94
C SER A 168 -8.35 18.81 0.58
N ARG A 169 -8.84 17.81 1.32
CA ARG A 169 -8.71 17.71 2.78
C ARG A 169 -8.80 16.26 3.26
N GLU A 170 -8.46 16.06 4.53
CA GLU A 170 -8.75 14.82 5.25
C GLU A 170 -10.27 14.57 5.26
N GLU A 171 -10.69 13.38 4.86
CA GLU A 171 -12.08 12.96 4.85
C GLU A 171 -12.46 12.26 6.14
N TYR A 172 -13.56 12.71 6.76
CA TYR A 172 -14.00 12.18 8.05
C TYR A 172 -14.33 10.69 7.99
N SER A 173 -14.89 10.19 6.88
CA SER A 173 -15.35 8.80 6.78
C SER A 173 -15.34 8.27 5.35
N ALA A 174 -15.46 6.95 5.22
CA ALA A 174 -15.66 6.30 3.93
C ALA A 174 -16.87 6.87 3.17
N ALA A 175 -17.94 7.27 3.88
CA ALA A 175 -19.13 7.84 3.23
C ALA A 175 -18.87 9.16 2.52
N THR A 176 -18.00 10.01 3.06
CA THR A 176 -17.71 11.33 2.48
C THR A 176 -16.75 11.21 1.30
N LEU A 177 -15.70 10.39 1.43
CA LEU A 177 -14.76 10.11 0.33
C LEU A 177 -15.41 9.31 -0.81
N ARG A 178 -16.23 8.30 -0.50
CA ARG A 178 -16.92 7.47 -1.50
C ARG A 178 -17.64 8.30 -2.54
N ARG A 179 -18.42 9.30 -2.12
CA ARG A 179 -19.15 10.17 -3.06
C ARG A 179 -18.22 10.89 -4.05
N LYS A 180 -17.03 11.28 -3.62
CA LYS A 180 -16.05 11.99 -4.45
C LYS A 180 -15.32 11.05 -5.42
N ILE A 181 -14.98 9.85 -4.97
CA ILE A 181 -14.37 8.82 -5.82
C ILE A 181 -15.38 8.33 -6.86
N LEU A 182 -16.59 7.94 -6.44
CA LEU A 182 -17.60 7.38 -7.34
C LEU A 182 -18.01 8.34 -8.48
N ALA A 183 -17.94 9.66 -8.25
CA ALA A 183 -18.25 10.66 -9.28
C ALA A 183 -17.29 10.66 -10.48
N GLN A 184 -16.12 10.05 -10.34
CA GLN A 184 -15.08 10.01 -11.38
C GLN A 184 -14.53 8.59 -11.63
N LEU A 185 -14.90 7.60 -10.81
CA LEU A 185 -14.28 6.27 -10.81
C LEU A 185 -14.30 5.58 -12.18
N SER A 186 -15.43 5.64 -12.90
CA SER A 186 -15.54 4.98 -14.21
C SER A 186 -14.53 5.54 -15.22
N LEU A 187 -14.21 6.84 -15.18
CA LEU A 187 -13.19 7.43 -16.05
C LEU A 187 -11.81 6.80 -15.75
N TRP A 188 -11.42 6.78 -14.48
CA TRP A 188 -10.13 6.26 -14.03
C TRP A 188 -9.95 4.75 -14.27
N LEU A 189 -11.03 3.96 -14.26
CA LEU A 189 -10.97 2.52 -14.54
C LEU A 189 -11.02 2.18 -16.03
N SER A 190 -11.68 3.00 -16.85
CA SER A 190 -11.83 2.78 -18.29
C SER A 190 -10.58 3.16 -19.11
N GLU A 191 -9.67 3.93 -18.51
CA GLU A 191 -8.53 4.49 -19.22
C GLU A 191 -7.45 3.42 -19.48
N LYS A 192 -7.15 3.20 -20.75
CA LYS A 192 -6.19 2.17 -21.18
C LYS A 192 -4.75 2.69 -21.01
N THR A 193 -3.88 1.86 -20.44
CA THR A 193 -2.44 2.13 -20.42
C THR A 193 -1.88 2.11 -21.85
N ALA A 194 -1.21 3.18 -22.25
CA ALA A 194 -0.63 3.34 -23.59
C ALA A 194 0.64 2.46 -23.73
N ASN A 195 0.47 1.17 -24.06
CA ASN A 195 1.55 0.17 -24.09
C ASN A 195 2.24 -0.02 -25.46
N SER A 196 2.25 0.96 -26.36
CA SER A 196 2.65 0.69 -27.75
C SER A 196 3.79 1.52 -28.33
N GLU A 197 4.42 2.42 -27.58
CA GLU A 197 5.51 3.23 -28.14
C GLU A 197 6.85 2.49 -28.09
N ALA A 198 7.47 2.31 -29.26
CA ALA A 198 8.79 1.71 -29.36
C ALA A 198 9.83 2.63 -28.72
N LEU A 199 10.56 2.10 -27.73
CA LEU A 199 11.65 2.83 -27.12
C LEU A 199 12.86 2.93 -28.06
N PRO A 200 13.57 4.06 -28.08
CA PRO A 200 14.85 4.17 -28.76
C PRO A 200 15.83 3.10 -28.28
N ALA A 201 16.66 2.58 -29.18
CA ALA A 201 17.72 1.64 -28.81
C ALA A 201 18.65 2.25 -27.74
N ALA A 202 19.18 1.40 -26.85
CA ALA A 202 20.10 1.81 -25.79
C ALA A 202 21.27 2.64 -26.37
N GLY A 203 21.33 3.93 -26.03
CA GLY A 203 22.30 4.86 -26.61
C GLY A 203 23.17 5.63 -25.60
N ALA A 204 22.76 5.74 -24.34
CA ALA A 204 23.49 6.44 -23.29
C ALA A 204 23.68 5.52 -22.07
N GLU A 205 24.94 5.38 -21.63
CA GLU A 205 25.28 4.63 -20.43
C GLU A 205 24.77 5.37 -19.18
N CYS A 206 23.93 4.70 -18.40
CA CYS A 206 23.65 5.06 -17.02
C CYS A 206 24.54 4.17 -16.14
N THR A 207 25.44 4.76 -15.37
CA THR A 207 26.43 4.04 -14.54
C THR A 207 26.27 4.39 -13.05
N PRO A 208 25.30 3.77 -12.36
CA PRO A 208 25.16 3.97 -10.92
C PRO A 208 26.35 3.44 -10.13
N LYS A 209 26.64 4.07 -8.99
CA LYS A 209 27.58 3.52 -8.00
C LYS A 209 26.93 2.39 -7.22
N SER A 210 27.70 1.37 -6.86
CA SER A 210 27.25 0.24 -6.04
C SER A 210 26.06 -0.52 -6.65
N GLU A 211 26.08 -0.67 -7.98
CA GLU A 211 25.09 -1.43 -8.73
C GLU A 211 25.30 -2.94 -8.59
N TYR A 212 24.20 -3.68 -8.53
CA TYR A 212 24.22 -5.13 -8.64
C TYR A 212 24.46 -5.56 -10.09
N SER A 213 25.54 -6.31 -10.32
CA SER A 213 25.92 -6.81 -11.65
C SER A 213 25.58 -8.30 -11.89
N GLY A 214 24.94 -8.97 -10.93
CA GLY A 214 24.63 -10.39 -11.01
C GLY A 214 23.35 -10.69 -11.79
N SER A 215 22.99 -11.97 -11.90
CA SER A 215 21.76 -12.36 -12.60
C SER A 215 20.52 -12.11 -11.74
N LEU A 216 19.41 -11.74 -12.38
CA LEU A 216 18.08 -11.66 -11.76
C LEU A 216 17.26 -12.94 -11.92
N THR A 217 17.76 -13.93 -12.68
CA THR A 217 17.05 -15.22 -12.85
C THR A 217 17.03 -16.06 -11.57
N HIS A 218 17.97 -15.84 -10.65
CA HIS A 218 18.04 -16.52 -9.37
C HIS A 218 18.09 -15.49 -8.23
N SER A 219 16.94 -15.24 -7.60
CA SER A 219 16.80 -14.23 -6.52
C SER A 219 17.71 -14.47 -5.31
N ALA A 220 18.22 -15.70 -5.12
CA ALA A 220 19.14 -16.03 -4.03
C ALA A 220 20.48 -15.27 -4.12
N GLU A 221 21.01 -15.02 -5.32
CA GLU A 221 22.24 -14.26 -5.50
C GLU A 221 22.03 -12.79 -5.12
N LEU A 222 20.96 -12.20 -5.64
CA LEU A 222 20.55 -10.84 -5.30
C LEU A 222 20.31 -10.70 -3.79
N TRP A 223 19.64 -11.67 -3.16
CA TRP A 223 19.45 -11.67 -1.70
C TRP A 223 20.76 -11.68 -0.93
N ASN A 224 21.68 -12.58 -1.28
CA ASN A 224 22.97 -12.65 -0.62
C ASN A 224 23.80 -11.38 -0.80
N TRP A 225 23.64 -10.69 -1.93
CA TRP A 225 24.27 -9.39 -2.14
C TRP A 225 23.61 -8.30 -1.28
N VAL A 226 22.29 -8.11 -1.36
CA VAL A 226 21.54 -7.10 -0.58
C VAL A 226 21.76 -7.30 0.92
N ARG A 227 21.60 -8.53 1.43
CA ARG A 227 21.77 -8.85 2.86
C ARG A 227 23.16 -8.47 3.37
N ARG A 228 24.21 -8.72 2.58
CA ARG A 228 25.60 -8.33 2.92
C ARG A 228 25.80 -6.82 2.88
N GLN A 229 25.35 -6.15 1.81
CA GLN A 229 25.51 -4.71 1.64
C GLN A 229 24.77 -3.93 2.71
N LEU A 230 23.56 -4.39 3.04
CA LEU A 230 22.80 -3.84 4.15
C LEU A 230 23.29 -4.40 5.49
N ASN A 231 24.26 -5.30 5.66
CA ASN A 231 24.64 -5.87 6.97
C ASN A 231 23.47 -6.50 7.78
N MET A 232 22.49 -7.09 7.10
CA MET A 232 21.29 -7.64 7.74
C MET A 232 21.62 -8.94 8.48
N GLY A 233 20.95 -9.13 9.63
CA GLY A 233 21.09 -10.34 10.44
C GLY A 233 20.66 -11.60 9.71
N ALA A 234 20.82 -12.76 10.37
CA ALA A 234 20.22 -13.99 9.88
C ALA A 234 18.70 -13.84 9.80
N GLU A 235 18.08 -14.52 8.84
CA GLU A 235 16.63 -14.70 8.87
C GLU A 235 16.27 -15.49 10.13
N THR A 236 15.59 -14.83 11.06
CA THR A 236 15.06 -15.47 12.27
C THR A 236 13.55 -15.60 12.11
N GLY A 237 13.05 -16.83 12.01
CA GLY A 237 11.62 -17.14 11.86
C GLY A 237 11.33 -18.05 10.66
N PRO A 238 10.11 -18.60 10.56
CA PRO A 238 9.70 -19.36 9.39
C PRO A 238 9.64 -18.46 8.16
N ALA A 239 10.05 -18.98 7.01
CA ALA A 239 9.78 -18.30 5.74
C ALA A 239 8.26 -18.20 5.56
N TYR A 240 7.74 -17.00 5.28
CA TYR A 240 6.33 -16.82 5.00
C TYR A 240 5.93 -17.66 3.77
N LEU A 241 4.74 -18.25 3.82
CA LEU A 241 4.22 -19.10 2.74
C LEU A 241 3.86 -18.30 1.48
N ILE A 242 3.64 -16.99 1.63
CA ILE A 242 3.25 -16.10 0.53
C ILE A 242 4.48 -15.84 -0.35
N LYS A 243 4.42 -16.33 -1.59
CA LYS A 243 5.47 -16.09 -2.59
C LYS A 243 5.33 -14.68 -3.16
N SER A 244 6.45 -14.05 -3.51
CA SER A 244 6.43 -12.66 -4.00
C SER A 244 6.44 -12.51 -5.52
N GLY A 245 6.11 -11.32 -6.00
CA GLY A 245 6.23 -10.90 -7.39
C GLY A 245 4.91 -10.90 -8.17
N SER A 246 4.87 -10.12 -9.25
CA SER A 246 3.64 -9.88 -10.04
C SER A 246 3.01 -11.16 -10.57
N ASN A 247 3.78 -12.18 -10.94
CA ASN A 247 3.22 -13.47 -11.38
C ASN A 247 2.43 -14.17 -10.28
N HIS A 248 2.99 -14.23 -9.06
CA HIS A 248 2.30 -14.83 -7.93
C HIS A 248 1.12 -13.98 -7.45
N ALA A 249 1.19 -12.65 -7.59
CA ALA A 249 0.04 -11.78 -7.37
C ALA A 249 -1.11 -12.12 -8.34
N LEU A 250 -0.81 -12.39 -9.61
CA LEU A 250 -1.80 -12.76 -10.62
C LEU A 250 -2.37 -14.17 -10.39
N ASP A 251 -1.54 -15.14 -10.03
CA ASP A 251 -2.00 -16.49 -9.66
C ASP A 251 -2.94 -16.43 -8.44
N THR A 252 -2.57 -15.65 -7.43
CA THR A 252 -3.39 -15.46 -6.22
C THR A 252 -4.71 -14.74 -6.54
N LEU A 253 -4.68 -13.75 -7.44
CA LEU A 253 -5.90 -13.07 -7.90
C LEU A 253 -6.82 -14.02 -8.66
N LYS A 254 -6.27 -14.86 -9.54
CA LYS A 254 -7.03 -15.86 -10.29
C LYS A 254 -7.69 -16.88 -9.36
N ASP A 255 -6.96 -17.34 -8.34
CA ASP A 255 -7.51 -18.22 -7.30
C ASP A 255 -8.69 -17.53 -6.57
N PHE A 256 -8.50 -16.27 -6.16
CA PHE A 256 -9.55 -15.46 -5.55
C PHE A 256 -10.80 -15.36 -6.43
N ILE A 257 -10.66 -14.98 -7.70
CA ILE A 257 -11.79 -14.84 -8.64
C ILE A 257 -12.52 -16.18 -8.80
N THR A 258 -11.75 -17.27 -8.97
CA THR A 258 -12.31 -18.58 -9.31
C THR A 258 -12.99 -19.26 -8.13
N HIS A 259 -12.43 -19.10 -6.91
CA HIS A 259 -12.80 -19.96 -5.78
C HIS A 259 -13.43 -19.21 -4.61
N HIS A 260 -13.16 -17.91 -4.44
CA HIS A 260 -13.48 -17.19 -3.19
C HIS A 260 -14.36 -15.96 -3.40
N LEU A 261 -14.30 -15.33 -4.57
CA LEU A 261 -14.98 -14.08 -4.86
C LEU A 261 -16.49 -14.20 -4.68
N GLN A 262 -17.12 -15.28 -5.15
CA GLN A 262 -18.57 -15.43 -5.05
C GLN A 262 -19.08 -15.24 -3.61
N ASP A 263 -18.36 -15.78 -2.63
CA ASP A 263 -18.74 -15.76 -1.21
C ASP A 263 -18.11 -14.60 -0.41
N TYR A 264 -17.32 -13.74 -1.05
CA TYR A 264 -16.58 -12.68 -0.37
C TYR A 264 -17.49 -11.74 0.43
N ALA A 265 -18.61 -11.26 -0.14
CA ALA A 265 -19.49 -10.32 0.55
C ALA A 265 -20.05 -10.87 1.86
N THR A 266 -20.34 -12.16 1.92
CA THR A 266 -21.00 -12.82 3.05
C THR A 266 -20.00 -13.41 4.03
N LEU A 267 -18.89 -13.99 3.55
CA LEU A 267 -17.99 -14.81 4.36
C LEU A 267 -16.62 -14.17 4.68
N ARG A 268 -16.24 -13.02 4.09
CA ARG A 268 -14.92 -12.36 4.35
C ARG A 268 -14.58 -12.04 5.80
N ASN A 269 -15.59 -12.04 6.67
CA ASN A 269 -15.45 -11.75 8.10
C ASN A 269 -15.25 -13.01 8.94
N HIS A 270 -15.32 -14.21 8.36
CA HIS A 270 -15.19 -15.49 9.06
C HIS A 270 -13.71 -15.89 9.13
N PRO A 271 -13.00 -15.68 10.26
CA PRO A 271 -11.56 -15.87 10.32
C PRO A 271 -11.12 -17.34 10.19
N ASN A 272 -12.03 -18.29 10.40
CA ASN A 272 -11.78 -19.71 10.20
C ASN A 272 -11.84 -20.15 8.73
N LEU A 273 -12.25 -19.27 7.81
CA LEU A 273 -12.36 -19.55 6.38
C LEU A 273 -11.31 -18.78 5.59
N ASP A 274 -10.89 -19.34 4.46
CA ASP A 274 -9.94 -18.69 3.54
C ASP A 274 -10.70 -18.02 2.37
N ILE A 275 -11.36 -16.90 2.66
CA ILE A 275 -12.24 -16.19 1.69
C ILE A 275 -11.64 -14.87 1.22
N GLN A 276 -10.61 -14.37 1.90
CA GLN A 276 -10.01 -13.08 1.56
C GLN A 276 -9.12 -13.21 0.32
N SER A 277 -8.96 -12.13 -0.44
CA SER A 277 -8.17 -12.16 -1.68
C SER A 277 -6.67 -12.38 -1.49
N CYS A 278 -6.16 -12.25 -0.26
CA CYS A 278 -4.73 -12.31 0.05
C CYS A 278 -3.86 -11.33 -0.77
N MET A 279 -4.47 -10.25 -1.30
CA MET A 279 -3.80 -9.27 -2.16
C MET A 279 -2.93 -8.26 -1.40
N SER A 280 -3.11 -8.11 -0.09
CA SER A 280 -2.53 -6.99 0.66
C SER A 280 -0.99 -6.93 0.65
N PRO A 281 -0.22 -8.04 0.72
CA PRO A 281 1.23 -7.98 0.57
C PRO A 281 1.65 -7.47 -0.82
N TYR A 282 0.99 -7.95 -1.88
CA TYR A 282 1.31 -7.54 -3.24
C TYR A 282 0.95 -6.07 -3.50
N LEU A 283 -0.17 -5.60 -2.95
CA LEU A 283 -0.58 -4.19 -3.02
C LEU A 283 0.36 -3.29 -2.23
N HIS A 284 0.85 -3.71 -1.06
CA HIS A 284 1.78 -2.95 -0.23
C HIS A 284 3.11 -2.70 -0.95
N PHE A 285 3.67 -3.73 -1.58
CA PHE A 285 4.91 -3.61 -2.37
C PHE A 285 4.66 -3.13 -3.81
N GLY A 286 3.42 -2.80 -4.18
CA GLY A 286 3.04 -2.37 -5.52
C GLY A 286 3.37 -3.37 -6.63
N GLN A 287 3.34 -4.66 -6.33
CA GLN A 287 3.59 -5.76 -7.26
C GLN A 287 2.38 -6.05 -8.16
N ILE A 288 1.21 -5.49 -7.83
CA ILE A 288 -0.01 -5.51 -8.65
C ILE A 288 -0.78 -4.20 -8.47
N SER A 289 -1.37 -3.70 -9.56
CA SER A 289 -2.17 -2.46 -9.53
C SER A 289 -3.61 -2.74 -9.08
N PRO A 290 -4.25 -1.86 -8.27
CA PRO A 290 -5.66 -1.99 -7.95
C PRO A 290 -6.56 -1.91 -9.20
N ILE A 291 -6.13 -1.19 -10.23
CA ILE A 291 -6.86 -1.09 -11.50
C ILE A 291 -6.79 -2.41 -12.25
N GLN A 292 -5.62 -3.05 -12.26
CA GLN A 292 -5.45 -4.38 -12.86
C GLN A 292 -6.31 -5.42 -12.15
N ILE A 293 -6.39 -5.37 -10.81
CA ILE A 293 -7.25 -6.27 -10.03
C ILE A 293 -8.71 -6.12 -10.43
N ILE A 294 -9.24 -4.88 -10.43
CA ILE A 294 -10.64 -4.63 -10.80
C ILE A 294 -10.91 -4.98 -12.24
N GLY A 295 -10.00 -4.64 -13.16
CA GLY A 295 -10.09 -4.99 -14.57
C GLY A 295 -10.22 -6.51 -14.78
N GLN A 296 -9.34 -7.31 -14.16
CA GLN A 296 -9.38 -8.77 -14.28
C GLN A 296 -10.64 -9.37 -13.66
N ILE A 297 -11.07 -8.88 -12.48
CA ILE A 297 -12.34 -9.33 -11.86
C ILE A 297 -13.51 -9.06 -12.80
N CYS A 298 -13.57 -7.86 -13.37
CA CYS A 298 -14.63 -7.46 -14.28
C CYS A 298 -14.62 -8.31 -15.56
N GLU A 299 -13.45 -8.53 -16.16
CA GLU A 299 -13.29 -9.38 -17.34
C GLU A 299 -13.74 -10.83 -17.09
N ASP A 300 -13.19 -11.48 -16.04
CA ASP A 300 -13.47 -12.88 -15.73
C ASP A 300 -14.92 -13.12 -15.29
N CYS A 301 -15.54 -12.12 -14.65
CA CYS A 301 -16.95 -12.19 -14.22
C CYS A 301 -17.93 -11.65 -15.27
N ASN A 302 -17.45 -11.23 -16.45
CA ASN A 302 -18.25 -10.63 -17.52
C ASN A 302 -19.10 -9.43 -17.05
N VAL A 303 -18.47 -8.53 -16.30
CA VAL A 303 -19.02 -7.28 -15.79
C VAL A 303 -18.29 -6.11 -16.46
N PRO A 304 -18.99 -5.11 -17.03
CA PRO A 304 -18.33 -3.91 -17.55
C PRO A 304 -17.60 -3.17 -16.43
N VAL A 305 -16.33 -2.78 -16.65
CA VAL A 305 -15.51 -2.14 -15.61
C VAL A 305 -16.11 -0.81 -15.14
N GLU A 306 -16.84 -0.11 -16.01
CA GLU A 306 -17.54 1.14 -15.73
C GLU A 306 -18.68 0.97 -14.71
N ALA A 307 -19.25 -0.25 -14.61
CA ALA A 307 -20.30 -0.58 -13.65
C ALA A 307 -19.77 -0.69 -12.20
N THR A 308 -18.45 -0.72 -12.00
CA THR A 308 -17.83 -0.80 -10.66
C THR A 308 -18.35 0.31 -9.73
N ALA A 309 -18.53 1.52 -10.24
CA ALA A 309 -19.03 2.64 -9.44
C ALA A 309 -20.47 2.41 -8.94
N GLU A 310 -21.33 1.84 -9.79
CA GLU A 310 -22.70 1.46 -9.42
C GLU A 310 -22.70 0.31 -8.41
N LEU A 311 -21.87 -0.70 -8.61
CA LEU A 311 -21.76 -1.85 -7.71
C LEU A 311 -21.33 -1.44 -6.29
N ILE A 312 -20.38 -0.52 -6.16
CA ILE A 312 -19.99 0.06 -4.86
C ILE A 312 -21.13 0.91 -4.27
N GLY A 313 -21.80 1.70 -5.11
CA GLY A 313 -22.85 2.63 -4.69
C GLY A 313 -24.19 1.97 -4.31
N ALA A 314 -24.42 0.74 -4.76
CA ALA A 314 -25.66 0.02 -4.55
C ALA A 314 -25.92 -0.28 -3.06
N LYS A 315 -27.04 0.22 -2.54
CA LYS A 315 -27.43 0.05 -1.12
C LYS A 315 -28.20 -1.23 -0.86
N ALA A 316 -28.81 -1.83 -1.89
CA ALA A 316 -29.60 -3.05 -1.83
C ALA A 316 -29.75 -3.63 -3.25
N GLY A 317 -30.17 -4.89 -3.36
CA GLY A 317 -30.55 -5.52 -4.64
C GLY A 317 -29.45 -6.31 -5.34
N LEU A 318 -28.18 -6.11 -4.98
CA LEU A 318 -27.10 -6.97 -5.47
C LEU A 318 -27.13 -8.33 -4.77
N GLN A 319 -26.88 -9.40 -5.54
CA GLN A 319 -26.77 -10.76 -5.05
C GLN A 319 -25.59 -11.47 -5.71
N GLY A 320 -25.12 -12.55 -5.08
CA GLY A 320 -24.06 -13.41 -5.61
C GLY A 320 -22.79 -12.61 -5.97
N THR A 321 -22.18 -12.96 -7.12
CA THR A 321 -20.91 -12.39 -7.56
C THR A 321 -20.93 -10.87 -7.68
N GLN A 322 -22.01 -10.25 -8.16
CA GLN A 322 -22.09 -8.79 -8.27
C GLN A 322 -22.03 -8.09 -6.89
N GLN A 323 -22.69 -8.67 -5.88
CA GLN A 323 -22.60 -8.18 -4.50
C GLN A 323 -21.17 -8.27 -3.98
N SER A 324 -20.50 -9.38 -4.26
CA SER A 324 -19.12 -9.61 -3.85
C SER A 324 -18.11 -8.72 -4.57
N ILE A 325 -18.29 -8.44 -5.87
CA ILE A 325 -17.49 -7.46 -6.60
C ILE A 325 -17.64 -6.07 -5.98
N GLY A 326 -18.87 -5.61 -5.73
CA GLY A 326 -19.12 -4.32 -5.08
C GLY A 326 -18.51 -4.22 -3.68
N ALA A 327 -18.66 -5.27 -2.87
CA ALA A 327 -18.09 -5.35 -1.53
C ALA A 327 -16.55 -5.36 -1.54
N PHE A 328 -15.93 -6.08 -2.48
CA PHE A 328 -14.48 -6.12 -2.65
C PHE A 328 -13.94 -4.78 -3.14
N ALA A 329 -14.58 -4.17 -4.14
CA ALA A 329 -14.18 -2.88 -4.69
C ALA A 329 -14.32 -1.72 -3.67
N GLU A 330 -15.31 -1.77 -2.77
CA GLU A 330 -15.40 -0.85 -1.63
C GLU A 330 -14.16 -0.94 -0.72
N GLU A 331 -13.68 -2.13 -0.41
CA GLU A 331 -12.48 -2.30 0.42
C GLU A 331 -11.21 -1.91 -0.34
N LEU A 332 -11.05 -2.38 -1.58
CA LEU A 332 -9.87 -2.15 -2.41
C LEU A 332 -9.68 -0.69 -2.82
N ILE A 333 -10.76 0.04 -3.06
CA ILE A 333 -10.73 1.42 -3.58
C ILE A 333 -11.07 2.39 -2.45
N ILE A 334 -12.29 2.32 -1.90
CA ILE A 334 -12.77 3.36 -0.97
C ILE A 334 -12.04 3.30 0.37
N ARG A 335 -11.90 2.11 0.97
CA ARG A 335 -11.26 1.98 2.29
C ARG A 335 -9.76 2.18 2.21
N ARG A 336 -9.11 1.60 1.20
CA ARG A 336 -7.67 1.78 0.95
C ARG A 336 -7.30 3.22 0.66
N GLU A 337 -8.02 3.91 -0.22
CA GLU A 337 -7.72 5.31 -0.55
C GLU A 337 -8.12 6.28 0.56
N LEU A 338 -9.08 5.91 1.43
CA LEU A 338 -9.33 6.65 2.67
C LEU A 338 -8.13 6.60 3.61
N ALA A 339 -7.46 5.46 3.71
CA ALA A 339 -6.24 5.33 4.51
C ALA A 339 -5.11 6.21 3.96
N MET A 340 -4.94 6.25 2.64
CA MET A 340 -4.00 7.14 1.96
C MET A 340 -4.36 8.61 2.17
N ASN A 341 -5.64 8.97 2.06
CA ASN A 341 -6.13 10.31 2.36
C ASN A 341 -5.82 10.74 3.80
N PHE A 342 -6.02 9.85 4.77
CA PHE A 342 -5.68 10.09 6.16
C PHE A 342 -4.18 10.40 6.33
N CYS A 343 -3.29 9.52 5.85
CA CYS A 343 -1.85 9.69 6.04
C CYS A 343 -1.26 10.86 5.23
N TYR A 344 -1.92 11.24 4.13
CA TYR A 344 -1.54 12.40 3.33
C TYR A 344 -1.88 13.72 4.03
N TYR A 345 -3.08 13.84 4.61
CA TYR A 345 -3.55 15.11 5.20
C TYR A 345 -3.28 15.28 6.69
N ASN A 346 -3.02 14.19 7.42
CA ASN A 346 -2.80 14.23 8.86
C ASN A 346 -1.33 13.96 9.19
N PRO A 347 -0.51 14.97 9.53
CA PRO A 347 0.92 14.75 9.78
C PRO A 347 1.19 13.88 11.02
N ASP A 348 0.20 13.75 11.92
CA ASP A 348 0.31 13.02 13.18
C ASP A 348 -0.23 11.58 13.08
N TYR A 349 -0.45 11.05 11.87
CA TYR A 349 -1.07 9.73 11.62
C TYR A 349 -0.37 8.56 12.34
N GLU A 350 0.88 8.73 12.77
CA GLU A 350 1.68 7.74 13.50
C GLU A 350 1.43 7.78 15.02
N SER A 351 0.51 8.62 15.50
CA SER A 351 0.20 8.80 16.92
C SER A 351 -1.30 8.92 17.20
N SER A 352 -1.67 8.76 18.47
CA SER A 352 -3.03 8.97 18.98
C SER A 352 -3.55 10.41 18.79
N SER A 353 -2.67 11.39 18.56
CA SER A 353 -3.05 12.78 18.28
C SER A 353 -3.89 12.91 17.01
N SER A 354 -3.74 11.96 16.08
CA SER A 354 -4.49 11.89 14.82
C SER A 354 -5.98 11.51 14.95
N LEU A 355 -6.39 11.02 16.13
CA LEU A 355 -7.75 10.60 16.41
C LEU A 355 -8.71 11.78 16.41
N PRO A 356 -9.99 11.61 16.05
CA PRO A 356 -10.95 12.71 16.09
C PRO A 356 -11.23 13.17 17.53
N ASP A 357 -11.60 14.44 17.70
CA ASP A 357 -11.81 15.07 19.03
C ASP A 357 -12.75 14.27 19.94
N TRP A 358 -13.84 13.73 19.38
CA TRP A 358 -14.80 12.93 20.15
C TRP A 358 -14.17 11.66 20.73
N ALA A 359 -13.28 11.02 19.97
CA ALA A 359 -12.61 9.79 20.36
C ALA A 359 -11.56 10.07 21.44
N ARG A 360 -10.71 11.09 21.23
CA ARG A 360 -9.73 11.52 22.24
C ARG A 360 -10.42 11.90 23.55
N LYS A 361 -11.50 12.68 23.47
CA LYS A 361 -12.28 13.06 24.67
C LYS A 361 -12.81 11.84 25.39
N THR A 362 -13.51 10.94 24.70
CA THR A 362 -14.13 9.79 25.37
C THR A 362 -13.11 8.79 25.91
N LEU A 363 -11.91 8.67 25.33
CA LEU A 363 -10.87 7.81 25.87
C LEU A 363 -10.22 8.46 27.09
N ASN A 364 -10.01 9.78 27.05
CA ASN A 364 -9.47 10.55 28.17
C ASN A 364 -10.39 10.53 29.40
N ASP A 365 -11.71 10.64 29.19
CA ASP A 365 -12.73 10.56 30.24
C ASP A 365 -12.67 9.20 30.99
N HIS A 366 -12.07 8.17 30.39
CA HIS A 366 -11.98 6.80 30.91
C HIS A 366 -10.54 6.38 31.29
N LEU A 367 -9.59 7.33 31.36
CA LEU A 367 -8.20 7.03 31.73
C LEU A 367 -8.07 6.42 33.12
N SER A 368 -8.91 6.83 34.07
CA SER A 368 -8.90 6.33 35.46
C SER A 368 -9.58 4.98 35.66
N ASP A 369 -10.24 4.43 34.64
CA ASP A 369 -10.92 3.14 34.78
C ASP A 369 -9.89 2.03 35.03
N PRO A 370 -10.13 1.10 35.98
CA PRO A 370 -9.24 -0.04 36.16
C PRO A 370 -9.19 -0.88 34.87
N ARG A 371 -7.97 -1.25 34.44
CA ARG A 371 -7.77 -2.13 33.28
C ARG A 371 -8.11 -3.57 33.65
N GLU A 372 -8.47 -4.37 32.65
CA GLU A 372 -8.87 -5.76 32.88
C GLU A 372 -7.67 -6.58 33.38
N GLU A 373 -6.53 -6.42 32.71
CA GLU A 373 -5.23 -7.00 33.03
C GLU A 373 -4.13 -6.03 32.54
N GLU A 374 -2.85 -6.32 32.80
CA GLU A 374 -1.73 -5.53 32.29
C GLU A 374 -0.68 -6.46 31.65
N TYR A 375 -0.28 -6.15 30.42
CA TYR A 375 0.74 -6.89 29.70
C TYR A 375 1.80 -5.95 29.15
N SER A 376 3.08 -6.30 29.38
CA SER A 376 4.20 -5.68 28.69
C SER A 376 4.19 -6.01 27.20
N LEU A 377 4.78 -5.14 26.38
CA LEU A 377 5.01 -5.39 24.95
C LEU A 377 5.60 -6.79 24.67
N SER A 378 6.60 -7.23 25.44
CA SER A 378 7.24 -8.55 25.22
C SER A 378 6.27 -9.72 25.38
N ARG A 379 5.36 -9.65 26.36
CA ARG A 379 4.33 -10.67 26.58
C ARG A 379 3.29 -10.65 25.46
N LEU A 380 2.84 -9.46 25.05
CA LEU A 380 1.92 -9.32 23.92
C LEU A 380 2.56 -9.84 22.62
N GLU A 381 3.81 -9.50 22.37
CA GLU A 381 4.55 -9.97 21.21
C GLU A 381 4.66 -11.50 21.14
N LEU A 382 4.89 -12.15 22.28
CA LEU A 382 4.96 -13.61 22.41
C LEU A 382 3.59 -14.30 22.50
N ALA A 383 2.49 -13.58 22.30
CA ALA A 383 1.13 -14.10 22.42
C ALA A 383 0.82 -14.67 23.82
N GLU A 384 1.29 -14.01 24.88
CA GLU A 384 1.15 -14.45 26.29
C GLU A 384 0.10 -13.64 27.06
N SER A 385 -1.11 -13.52 26.53
CA SER A 385 -2.27 -12.96 27.24
C SER A 385 -3.21 -14.05 27.76
N SER A 386 -4.18 -13.69 28.60
CA SER A 386 -5.28 -14.57 29.03
C SER A 386 -6.34 -14.76 27.94
N ASP A 387 -6.33 -13.92 26.89
CA ASP A 387 -7.27 -13.98 25.78
C ASP A 387 -6.71 -14.86 24.66
N ILE A 388 -7.10 -16.14 24.68
CA ILE A 388 -6.66 -17.14 23.70
C ILE A 388 -6.97 -16.76 22.24
N TYR A 389 -8.01 -15.94 21.99
CA TYR A 389 -8.33 -15.49 20.63
C TYR A 389 -7.39 -14.40 20.15
N TRP A 390 -6.96 -13.54 21.07
CA TRP A 390 -5.94 -12.54 20.79
C TRP A 390 -4.58 -13.21 20.55
N ASN A 391 -4.24 -14.20 21.38
CA ASN A 391 -3.01 -14.98 21.21
C ASN A 391 -2.99 -15.71 19.85
N ALA A 392 -4.09 -16.38 19.47
CA ALA A 392 -4.21 -17.03 18.17
C ALA A 392 -4.02 -16.04 17.00
N ALA A 393 -4.58 -14.83 17.11
CA ALA A 393 -4.38 -13.79 16.10
C ALA A 393 -2.93 -13.30 16.01
N GLN A 394 -2.28 -13.11 17.16
CA GLN A 394 -0.86 -12.74 17.23
C GLN A 394 0.04 -13.85 16.66
N LEU A 395 -0.28 -15.12 16.91
CA LEU A 395 0.44 -16.25 16.34
C LEU A 395 0.23 -16.37 14.83
N GLU A 396 -1.01 -16.19 14.34
CA GLU A 396 -1.30 -16.09 12.90
C GLU A 396 -0.41 -15.04 12.24
N LEU A 397 -0.35 -13.84 12.82
CA LEU A 397 0.50 -12.75 12.36
C LEU A 397 1.98 -13.16 12.29
N MET A 398 2.52 -13.70 13.39
CA MET A 398 3.94 -14.08 13.46
C MET A 398 4.31 -15.20 12.48
N HIS A 399 3.42 -16.17 12.27
CA HIS A 399 3.69 -17.32 11.40
C HIS A 399 3.50 -17.04 9.92
N THR A 400 2.55 -16.17 9.57
CA THR A 400 2.16 -15.96 8.17
C THR A 400 2.59 -14.61 7.61
N GLY A 401 2.85 -13.63 8.49
CA GLY A 401 3.02 -12.24 8.11
C GLY A 401 1.71 -11.61 7.61
N LYS A 402 0.55 -12.23 7.89
CA LYS A 402 -0.77 -11.72 7.50
C LYS A 402 -1.87 -12.14 8.48
N MET A 403 -2.26 -11.26 9.39
CA MET A 403 -3.43 -11.52 10.26
C MET A 403 -4.75 -11.35 9.50
N HIS A 404 -5.75 -12.20 9.75
CA HIS A 404 -7.07 -12.07 9.16
C HIS A 404 -7.72 -10.72 9.56
N ASN A 405 -8.25 -9.96 8.58
CA ASN A 405 -8.75 -8.58 8.81
C ASN A 405 -9.75 -8.43 9.98
N TYR A 406 -10.70 -9.37 10.15
CA TYR A 406 -11.62 -9.30 11.28
C TYR A 406 -10.89 -9.46 12.63
N MET A 407 -9.85 -10.28 12.66
CA MET A 407 -9.01 -10.48 13.84
C MET A 407 -8.09 -9.29 14.07
N ARG A 408 -7.61 -8.57 13.04
CA ARG A 408 -6.90 -7.28 13.22
C ARG A 408 -7.74 -6.28 14.02
N MET A 409 -9.04 -6.17 13.71
CA MET A 409 -9.96 -5.31 14.46
C MET A 409 -10.15 -5.77 15.90
N TYR A 410 -10.27 -7.07 16.14
CA TYR A 410 -10.36 -7.62 17.49
C TYR A 410 -9.07 -7.35 18.29
N TRP A 411 -7.94 -7.75 17.71
CA TRP A 411 -6.59 -7.62 18.22
C TRP A 411 -6.27 -6.18 18.61
N GLY A 412 -6.53 -5.22 17.71
CA GLY A 412 -6.30 -3.80 17.95
C GLY A 412 -7.25 -3.16 18.97
N LYS A 413 -8.43 -3.73 19.21
CA LYS A 413 -9.35 -3.21 20.23
C LYS A 413 -9.05 -3.75 21.61
N ARG A 414 -8.56 -4.99 21.74
CA ARG A 414 -8.32 -5.59 23.06
C ARG A 414 -7.20 -4.92 23.83
N VAL A 415 -6.19 -4.36 23.18
CA VAL A 415 -5.10 -3.66 23.88
C VAL A 415 -5.57 -2.47 24.72
N LEU A 416 -6.71 -1.83 24.41
CA LEU A 416 -7.29 -0.78 25.26
C LEU A 416 -7.62 -1.29 26.66
N ALA A 417 -8.02 -2.56 26.78
CA ALA A 417 -8.30 -3.19 28.08
C ALA A 417 -7.05 -3.57 28.86
N TRP A 418 -5.87 -3.47 28.26
CA TRP A 418 -4.61 -3.96 28.85
C TRP A 418 -3.51 -2.91 28.99
N CYS A 419 -3.64 -1.78 28.31
CA CYS A 419 -2.66 -0.71 28.34
C CYS A 419 -3.14 0.42 29.28
N PRO A 420 -2.22 1.06 30.01
CA PRO A 420 -2.57 2.16 30.91
C PRO A 420 -3.01 3.41 30.14
N SER A 421 -2.53 3.61 28.91
CA SER A 421 -2.85 4.77 28.06
C SER A 421 -3.14 4.41 26.61
N VAL A 422 -3.84 5.31 25.91
CA VAL A 422 -4.08 5.21 24.46
C VAL A 422 -2.77 5.29 23.67
N ASP A 423 -1.84 6.12 24.11
CA ASP A 423 -0.55 6.34 23.42
C ASP A 423 0.30 5.07 23.44
N GLU A 424 0.33 4.37 24.58
CA GLU A 424 1.02 3.09 24.71
C GLU A 424 0.32 2.00 23.88
N ALA A 425 -1.01 1.91 23.95
CA ALA A 425 -1.77 0.98 23.12
C ALA A 425 -1.50 1.21 21.63
N TYR A 426 -1.54 2.46 21.17
CA TYR A 426 -1.28 2.82 19.77
C TYR A 426 0.14 2.42 19.34
N SER A 427 1.14 2.73 20.19
CA SER A 427 2.55 2.45 19.92
C SER A 427 2.85 0.94 19.88
N ILE A 428 2.24 0.15 20.77
CA ILE A 428 2.36 -1.32 20.77
C ILE A 428 1.76 -1.90 19.48
N LEU A 429 0.56 -1.45 19.09
CA LEU A 429 -0.07 -1.94 17.85
C LEU A 429 0.74 -1.56 16.61
N ALA A 430 1.25 -0.33 16.56
CA ALA A 430 2.10 0.14 15.48
C ALA A 430 3.37 -0.70 15.37
N TYR A 431 4.05 -0.94 16.50
CA TYR A 431 5.24 -1.78 16.55
C TYR A 431 4.95 -3.20 16.04
N LEU A 432 3.94 -3.88 16.58
CA LEU A 432 3.63 -5.26 16.21
C LEU A 432 3.18 -5.37 14.75
N ASN A 433 2.32 -4.47 14.28
CA ASN A 433 1.88 -4.41 12.88
C ASN A 433 3.08 -4.19 11.95
N ASN A 434 3.90 -3.17 12.21
CA ASN A 434 5.02 -2.83 11.34
C ASN A 434 6.16 -3.84 11.40
N LYS A 435 6.29 -4.61 12.49
CA LYS A 435 7.31 -5.65 12.61
C LYS A 435 6.94 -6.93 11.85
N TYR A 436 5.67 -7.34 11.90
CA TYR A 436 5.28 -8.68 11.44
C TYR A 436 4.39 -8.70 10.20
N GLU A 437 3.54 -7.71 9.96
CA GLU A 437 2.67 -7.73 8.77
C GLU A 437 3.52 -7.49 7.53
N LEU A 438 3.43 -8.38 6.53
CA LEU A 438 3.98 -8.16 5.19
C LEU A 438 3.37 -6.92 4.54
N ASP A 439 2.13 -6.60 4.88
CA ASP A 439 1.42 -5.38 4.45
C ASP A 439 1.41 -4.24 5.50
N GLY A 440 2.26 -4.35 6.53
CA GLY A 440 2.48 -3.29 7.52
C GLY A 440 3.30 -2.12 6.97
N ARG A 441 3.60 -1.10 7.79
CA ARG A 441 4.30 0.13 7.37
C ARG A 441 3.59 0.82 6.19
N ASP A 442 2.27 0.74 6.22
CA ASP A 442 1.38 1.12 5.13
C ASP A 442 0.31 2.08 5.65
N ALA A 443 -0.23 2.92 4.76
CA ALA A 443 -1.33 3.81 5.10
C ALA A 443 -2.52 3.03 5.70
N ASN A 444 -2.80 1.83 5.17
CA ASN A 444 -3.84 0.95 5.69
C ASN A 444 -3.58 0.48 7.12
N GLY A 445 -2.31 0.19 7.46
CA GLY A 445 -1.91 -0.19 8.81
C GLY A 445 -2.19 0.94 9.80
N TRP A 446 -1.71 2.16 9.50
CA TRP A 446 -1.94 3.33 10.35
C TRP A 446 -3.42 3.68 10.49
N ALA A 447 -4.17 3.69 9.38
CA ALA A 447 -5.60 3.96 9.42
C ALA A 447 -6.39 2.86 10.17
N GLY A 448 -5.99 1.59 10.03
CA GLY A 448 -6.59 0.45 10.72
C GLY A 448 -6.36 0.50 12.23
N ILE A 449 -5.14 0.85 12.66
CA ILE A 449 -4.81 1.09 14.07
C ILE A 449 -5.64 2.27 14.60
N ALA A 450 -5.61 3.43 13.92
CA ALA A 450 -6.39 4.60 14.32
C ALA A 450 -7.90 4.31 14.38
N TRP A 451 -8.42 3.47 13.49
CA TRP A 451 -9.82 3.03 13.50
C TRP A 451 -10.16 2.23 14.75
N CYS A 452 -9.23 1.44 15.28
CA CYS A 452 -9.43 0.71 16.54
C CYS A 452 -9.76 1.66 17.69
N PHE A 453 -9.29 2.91 17.62
CA PHE A 453 -9.51 3.98 18.60
C PHE A 453 -10.54 5.04 18.14
N GLY A 454 -11.24 4.84 17.01
CA GLY A 454 -12.37 5.70 16.61
C GLY A 454 -12.17 6.54 15.34
N LYS A 455 -11.00 6.52 14.70
CA LYS A 455 -10.81 7.19 13.40
C LYS A 455 -11.74 6.58 12.34
N HIS A 456 -12.40 7.42 11.54
CA HIS A 456 -13.35 7.01 10.50
C HIS A 456 -14.55 6.16 10.95
N ASP A 457 -14.78 6.05 12.26
CA ASP A 457 -15.98 5.43 12.85
C ASP A 457 -16.88 6.51 13.46
N ARG A 458 -18.01 6.06 14.02
CA ARG A 458 -18.93 6.89 14.80
C ARG A 458 -18.86 6.54 16.29
N PRO A 459 -19.35 7.42 17.18
CA PRO A 459 -19.56 7.08 18.58
C PRO A 459 -20.54 5.91 18.76
N TRP A 460 -20.25 5.06 19.74
CA TRP A 460 -21.07 3.96 20.23
C TRP A 460 -21.51 4.23 21.68
N ALA A 461 -22.34 3.33 22.24
CA ALA A 461 -22.72 3.40 23.64
C ALA A 461 -21.48 3.35 24.53
N SER A 462 -21.38 4.29 25.49
CA SER A 462 -20.23 4.38 26.38
C SER A 462 -20.09 3.14 27.27
N ARG A 463 -18.84 2.73 27.51
CA ARG A 463 -18.46 1.59 28.35
C ARG A 463 -17.20 1.93 29.15
N PRO A 464 -16.99 1.31 30.33
CA PRO A 464 -15.72 1.40 31.02
C PRO A 464 -14.54 1.05 30.09
N ILE A 465 -13.41 1.72 30.27
CA ILE A 465 -12.16 1.63 29.47
C ILE A 465 -12.32 2.20 28.04
N TYR A 466 -13.33 1.74 27.32
CA TYR A 466 -13.50 2.00 25.88
C TYR A 466 -14.17 3.34 25.57
N GLY A 467 -14.86 3.93 26.54
CA GLY A 467 -15.75 5.05 26.31
C GLY A 467 -16.73 4.73 25.17
N MET A 468 -16.89 5.67 24.24
CA MET A 468 -17.74 5.54 23.05
C MET A 468 -17.05 4.89 21.84
N VAL A 469 -15.84 4.37 21.97
CA VAL A 469 -15.20 3.62 20.88
C VAL A 469 -15.92 2.28 20.69
N ARG A 470 -16.03 1.81 19.43
CA ARG A 470 -16.64 0.51 19.14
C ARG A 470 -15.94 -0.60 19.93
N TYR A 471 -16.71 -1.32 20.73
CA TYR A 471 -16.22 -2.44 21.55
C TYR A 471 -16.32 -3.79 20.80
N MET A 472 -15.32 -4.65 21.00
CA MET A 472 -15.29 -6.03 20.52
C MET A 472 -14.79 -6.95 21.64
N ASN A 473 -15.40 -8.13 21.79
CA ASN A 473 -15.08 -9.08 22.87
C ASN A 473 -15.18 -10.55 22.42
N ALA A 474 -14.56 -11.45 23.18
CA ALA A 474 -14.50 -12.88 22.89
C ALA A 474 -15.89 -13.52 22.71
N ALA A 475 -16.87 -13.15 23.55
CA ALA A 475 -18.24 -13.64 23.42
C ALA A 475 -18.89 -13.22 22.09
N GLY A 476 -18.55 -12.04 21.57
CA GLY A 476 -18.97 -11.57 20.26
C GLY A 476 -18.35 -12.38 19.11
N LEU A 477 -17.10 -12.83 19.24
CA LEU A 477 -16.46 -13.72 18.27
C LEU A 477 -17.16 -15.08 18.24
N LYS A 478 -17.32 -15.73 19.41
CA LYS A 478 -17.97 -17.04 19.56
C LYS A 478 -19.39 -17.09 18.98
N ARG A 479 -20.14 -15.99 19.10
CA ARG A 479 -21.50 -15.90 18.56
C ARG A 479 -21.53 -15.78 17.03
N LYS A 480 -20.48 -15.22 16.43
CA LYS A 480 -20.45 -14.88 15.00
C LYS A 480 -19.77 -15.94 14.14
N PHE A 481 -18.76 -16.63 14.67
CA PHE A 481 -17.87 -17.49 13.87
C PHE A 481 -17.53 -18.79 14.59
N ASP A 482 -17.04 -19.76 13.82
CA ASP A 482 -16.43 -20.98 14.36
C ASP A 482 -15.01 -20.66 14.86
N MET A 483 -14.96 -20.11 16.07
CA MET A 483 -13.69 -19.76 16.69
C MET A 483 -12.92 -20.97 17.21
N LYS A 484 -13.54 -22.16 17.31
CA LYS A 484 -12.81 -23.38 17.63
C LYS A 484 -11.91 -23.74 16.47
N ALA A 485 -12.44 -23.75 15.24
CA ALA A 485 -11.65 -24.00 14.04
C ALA A 485 -10.52 -22.98 13.84
N TYR A 486 -10.73 -21.71 14.20
CA TYR A 486 -9.68 -20.70 14.14
C TYR A 486 -8.57 -20.94 15.19
N ILE A 487 -8.93 -21.30 16.43
CA ILE A 487 -7.95 -21.67 17.47
C ILE A 487 -7.16 -22.89 17.03
N ASP A 488 -7.82 -23.98 16.63
CA ASP A 488 -7.16 -25.24 16.25
C ASP A 488 -6.11 -25.05 15.13
N LYS A 489 -6.24 -23.98 14.33
CA LYS A 489 -5.28 -23.62 13.27
C LYS A 489 -4.07 -22.83 13.78
N TRP A 490 -4.21 -22.03 14.84
CA TRP A 490 -3.26 -20.98 15.21
C TRP A 490 -2.82 -20.97 16.69
N HIS A 491 -3.33 -21.86 17.53
CA HIS A 491 -3.01 -21.96 18.96
C HIS A 491 -3.14 -23.40 19.42
#